data_AF-A0A2I0X7D1-F1
#
_entry.id   AF-A0A2I0X7D1-F1
#
_cell.length_a   1.000
_cell.length_b   1.000
_cell.length_c   1.000
_cell.angle_alpha   90.00
_cell.angle_beta   90.00
_cell.angle_gamma   90.00
#
_symmetry.space_group_name_H-M   'P 1'
#
loop_
_entity.id
_entity.type
_entity.pdbx_description
1 polymer ?
#
loop_
_entity_poly.entity_id
_entity_poly.type
_entity_poly.pdbx_seq_one_letter_code
_entity_poly.pdbx_strand_id
1 'polypeptide(L)'
;MRLEGVSPNKMSQFAVVLEVFEVAPSLFMVDVRKAAGETLQYHRFYKNLCSKLEHIIWKPADGADKSGILKTDVASIREEV
;
A
#
# COMPACT_ATOMS: atom_id res chain seq x y z
N MET A 1 -2.86 4.53 11.51
CA MET A 1 -4.32 4.53 11.26
C MET A 1 -4.82 3.11 11.06
N ARG A 2 -6.00 2.74 11.56
CA ARG A 2 -6.63 1.42 11.33
C ARG A 2 -7.88 1.59 10.47
N LEU A 3 -8.04 0.75 9.45
CA LEU A 3 -9.20 0.71 8.56
C LEU A 3 -9.91 -0.62 8.73
N GLU A 4 -11.24 -0.58 8.81
CA GLU A 4 -12.08 -1.77 8.94
C GLU A 4 -13.04 -1.83 7.75
N GLY A 5 -13.10 -2.99 7.12
CA GLY A 5 -14.01 -3.25 6.01
C GLY A 5 -15.44 -3.32 6.51
N VAL A 6 -16.31 -2.51 5.94
CA VAL A 6 -17.75 -2.59 6.20
C VAL A 6 -18.31 -3.74 5.39
N SER A 7 -18.57 -4.89 6.03
CA SER A 7 -19.23 -6.03 5.41
C SER A 7 -20.67 -6.16 5.93
N PRO A 8 -21.68 -6.32 5.04
CA PRO A 8 -23.06 -6.55 5.47
C PRO A 8 -23.23 -7.93 6.11
N ASN A 9 -22.29 -8.85 5.83
CA ASN A 9 -22.25 -10.17 6.42
C ASN A 9 -21.16 -10.22 7.52
N LYS A 10 -21.58 -10.29 8.78
CA LYS A 10 -20.72 -10.25 9.99
C LYS A 10 -19.63 -11.33 10.05
N MET A 11 -19.64 -12.30 9.14
CA MET A 11 -18.75 -13.45 9.12
C MET A 11 -17.35 -13.15 8.56
N SER A 12 -17.16 -12.07 7.82
CA SER A 12 -15.85 -11.68 7.30
C SER A 12 -15.44 -10.32 7.86
N GLN A 13 -14.65 -10.36 8.93
CA GLN A 13 -13.98 -9.19 9.48
C GLN A 13 -12.69 -8.95 8.69
N PHE A 14 -12.60 -7.84 7.98
CA PHE A 14 -11.40 -7.40 7.28
C PHE A 14 -10.88 -6.12 7.93
N ALA A 15 -9.60 -6.09 8.29
CA ALA A 15 -8.98 -4.89 8.84
C ALA A 15 -7.52 -4.76 8.41
N VAL A 16 -7.09 -3.52 8.20
CA VAL A 16 -5.69 -3.17 7.88
C VAL A 16 -5.22 -2.02 8.75
N VAL A 17 -3.91 -1.94 8.97
CA VAL A 17 -3.25 -0.82 9.65
C VAL A 17 -2.30 -0.16 8.67
N LEU A 18 -2.37 1.16 8.58
CA LEU A 18 -1.48 2.00 7.79
C LEU A 18 -0.65 2.85 8.73
N GLU A 19 0.66 2.84 8.55
CA GLU A 19 1.62 3.69 9.25
C GLU A 19 2.49 4.44 8.24
N VAL A 20 2.75 5.71 8.52
CA VAL A 20 3.57 6.57 7.65
C VAL A 20 4.86 6.89 8.40
N PHE A 21 5.98 6.68 7.72
CA PHE A 21 7.30 6.93 8.24
C PHE A 21 8.03 7.89 7.32
N GLU A 22 8.62 8.95 7.87
CA GLU A 22 9.59 9.76 7.14
C GLU A 22 10.91 8.99 7.06
N VAL A 23 11.39 8.71 5.85
CA VAL A 23 12.62 7.94 5.61
C VAL A 23 13.76 8.80 5.06
N ALA A 24 13.43 9.96 4.52
CA ALA A 24 14.34 11.06 4.16
C ALA A 24 13.51 12.36 4.11
N PRO A 25 14.15 13.55 4.04
CA PRO A 25 13.43 14.80 3.84
C PRO A 25 12.49 14.71 2.63
N SER A 26 11.20 15.02 2.84
CA SER A 26 10.14 14.94 1.83
C SER A 26 9.92 13.55 1.21
N LEU A 27 10.45 12.48 1.81
CA LEU A 27 10.29 11.10 1.35
C LEU A 27 9.66 10.25 2.45
N PHE A 28 8.45 9.78 2.18
CA PHE A 28 7.66 9.02 3.15
C PHE A 28 7.42 7.60 2.65
N MET A 29 7.61 6.63 3.55
CA MET A 29 7.20 5.24 3.38
C MET A 29 5.85 5.03 4.04
N VAL A 30 4.94 4.38 3.33
CA VAL A 30 3.68 3.90 3.91
C VAL A 30 3.74 2.39 4.11
N ASP A 31 3.77 1.93 5.36
CA ASP A 31 3.61 0.53 5.73
C ASP A 31 2.13 0.19 5.80
N VAL A 32 1.71 -0.86 5.08
CA VAL A 32 0.33 -1.36 5.10
C VAL A 32 0.37 -2.80 5.61
N ARG A 33 -0.30 -3.05 6.74
CA ARG A 33 -0.32 -4.36 7.40
C ARG A 33 -1.73 -4.93 7.46
N LYS A 34 -1.85 -6.23 7.22
CA LYS A 34 -3.09 -6.97 7.47
C LYS A 34 -3.28 -7.17 8.97
N ALA A 35 -4.38 -6.66 9.53
CA ALA A 35 -4.75 -6.84 10.94
C ALA A 35 -5.79 -7.96 11.14
N ALA A 36 -6.73 -8.12 10.20
CA ALA A 36 -7.72 -9.19 10.21
C ALA A 36 -8.21 -9.52 8.77
N GLY A 37 -8.73 -10.73 8.58
CA GLY A 37 -9.31 -11.19 7.31
C GLY A 37 -8.39 -12.05 6.45
N GLU A 38 -8.94 -12.49 5.32
CA GLU A 38 -8.24 -13.41 4.42
C GLU A 38 -7.12 -12.74 3.63
N THR A 39 -6.05 -13.49 3.40
CA THR A 39 -4.89 -13.00 2.65
C THR A 39 -5.26 -12.61 1.20
N LEU A 40 -6.17 -13.35 0.56
CA LEU A 40 -6.65 -13.04 -0.80
C LEU A 40 -7.43 -11.72 -0.86
N GLN A 41 -8.23 -11.43 0.17
CA GLN A 41 -8.93 -10.17 0.32
C GLN A 41 -7.95 -9.01 0.54
N TYR A 42 -6.91 -9.22 1.37
CA TYR A 42 -5.84 -8.25 1.57
C TYR A 42 -5.11 -7.90 0.28
N HIS A 43 -4.73 -8.90 -0.53
CA HIS A 43 -4.04 -8.64 -1.81
C HIS A 43 -4.91 -7.86 -2.79
N ARG A 44 -6.21 -8.16 -2.87
CA ARG A 44 -7.17 -7.39 -3.68
C ARG A 44 -7.29 -5.94 -3.19
N PHE A 45 -7.42 -5.75 -1.88
CA PHE A 45 -7.46 -4.44 -1.27
C PHE A 45 -6.18 -3.65 -1.56
N TYR A 46 -5.01 -4.23 -1.31
CA TYR A 46 -3.71 -3.58 -1.51
C TYR A 46 -3.52 -3.16 -2.98
N LYS A 47 -3.81 -4.05 -3.93
CA LYS A 47 -3.77 -3.73 -5.36
C LYS A 47 -4.72 -2.57 -5.72
N ASN A 48 -5.94 -2.56 -5.18
CA ASN A 48 -6.89 -1.46 -5.41
C ASN A 48 -6.41 -0.14 -4.80
N LEU A 49 -5.87 -0.19 -3.58
CA LEU A 49 -5.31 0.97 -2.89
C LEU A 49 -4.17 1.58 -3.71
N CYS A 50 -3.19 0.78 -4.13
CA CYS A 50 -2.08 1.25 -4.95
C CYS A 50 -2.55 1.83 -6.29
N SER A 51 -3.55 1.23 -6.93
CA SER A 51 -4.09 1.78 -8.19
C SER A 51 -4.75 3.15 -8.01
N LYS A 52 -5.40 3.40 -6.87
CA LYS A 52 -6.04 4.69 -6.56
C LYS A 52 -5.05 5.77 -6.12
N LEU A 53 -3.87 5.36 -5.65
CA LEU A 53 -2.80 6.23 -5.17
C LEU A 53 -1.63 6.31 -6.17
N GLU A 54 -1.85 5.90 -7.43
CA GLU A 54 -0.77 5.78 -8.41
C GLU A 54 0.01 7.07 -8.69
N HIS A 55 -0.63 8.22 -8.48
CA HIS A 55 -0.10 9.55 -8.77
C HIS A 55 0.83 10.04 -7.65
N ILE A 56 0.65 9.54 -6.42
CA ILE A 56 1.54 9.87 -5.31
C ILE A 56 2.66 8.84 -5.17
N ILE A 57 2.50 7.59 -5.61
CA ILE A 57 3.54 6.56 -5.47
C ILE A 57 4.79 6.93 -6.32
N TRP A 58 5.91 7.15 -5.64
CA TRP A 58 7.27 7.23 -6.17
C TRP A 58 7.54 6.00 -7.04
N LYS A 59 7.87 6.28 -8.30
CA LYS A 59 8.38 5.31 -9.25
C LYS A 59 9.86 5.61 -9.47
N PRO A 60 10.75 4.61 -9.46
CA PRO A 60 12.11 4.81 -9.95
C PRO A 60 12.04 5.33 -11.39
N ALA A 61 12.98 6.20 -11.79
CA ALA A 61 13.05 6.67 -13.17
C ALA A 61 13.16 5.45 -14.11
N ASP A 62 12.52 5.53 -15.29
CA ASP A 62 12.31 4.47 -16.30
C ASP A 62 13.60 3.87 -16.95
N GLY A 63 14.68 3.73 -16.17
CA GLY A 63 15.97 3.15 -16.58
C GLY A 63 16.30 1.80 -15.94
N ALA A 64 15.37 1.15 -15.23
CA ALA A 64 15.57 -0.17 -14.66
C ALA A 64 14.52 -1.16 -15.20
N ASP A 65 14.99 -2.06 -16.05
CA ASP A 65 14.23 -3.07 -16.78
C ASP A 65 13.18 -3.82 -15.93
N LYS A 66 12.03 -4.05 -16.59
CA LYS A 66 10.98 -4.96 -16.13
C LYS A 66 11.49 -6.41 -16.19
N SER A 67 12.31 -6.80 -15.22
CA SER A 67 12.66 -8.21 -14.97
C SER A 67 12.39 -8.50 -13.51
N GLY A 68 11.46 -9.42 -13.25
CA GLY A 68 10.81 -9.60 -11.96
C GLY A 68 11.77 -9.94 -10.84
N ILE A 69 11.54 -9.37 -9.65
CA ILE A 69 12.00 -9.85 -8.35
C ILE A 69 11.12 -9.17 -7.28
N LEU A 70 10.59 -10.00 -6.39
CA LEU A 70 10.09 -9.73 -5.04
C LEU A 70 9.92 -8.24 -4.70
N LYS A 71 8.78 -7.66 -5.11
CA LYS A 71 8.48 -6.27 -4.78
C LYS A 71 7.96 -6.22 -3.36
N THR A 72 8.87 -6.07 -2.40
CA THR A 72 8.52 -5.43 -1.13
C THR A 72 8.09 -4.02 -1.51
N ASP A 73 6.79 -3.83 -1.73
CA ASP A 73 6.20 -2.57 -2.17
C ASP A 73 6.30 -1.55 -1.01
N VAL A 74 7.49 -1.00 -0.84
CA VAL A 74 7.70 0.26 -0.15
C VAL A 74 7.12 1.33 -1.08
N ALA A 75 5.86 1.68 -0.85
CA ALA A 75 5.25 2.84 -1.48
C ALA A 75 5.94 4.08 -0.89
N SER A 76 6.97 4.53 -1.59
CA SER A 76 7.58 5.85 -1.41
C SER A 76 6.71 6.88 -2.13
N ILE A 77 6.62 8.14 -1.72
CA ILE A 77 5.81 9.19 -2.38
C ILE A 77 6.70 10.42 -2.69
N ARG A 78 6.64 10.97 -3.92
CA ARG A 78 7.36 12.21 -4.31
C ARG A 78 6.61 13.47 -4.00
N GLU A 79 7.40 14.48 -3.64
CA GLU A 79 7.15 15.91 -3.77
C GLU A 79 6.78 16.31 -5.22
N GLU A 80 5.71 17.10 -5.36
CA GLU A 80 5.47 17.96 -6.51
C GLU A 80 5.70 19.40 -6.03
N VAL A 81 6.46 20.14 -6.85
CA VAL A 81 7.21 21.40 -6.61
C VAL A 81 6.51 22.43 -5.70
#